data_AF-A0A7Y8UWK1-F1
#
_entry.id   AF-A0A7Y8UWK1-F1
#
_cell.length_a   1.000
_cell.length_b   1.000
_cell.length_c   1.000
_cell.angle_alpha   90.00
_cell.angle_beta   90.00
_cell.angle_gamma   90.00
#
_symmetry.space_group_name_H-M   'P 1'
#
loop_
_entity.id
_entity.type
_entity.pdbx_description
1 polymer ?
#
loop_
_entity_poly.entity_id
_entity_poly.type
_entity_poly.pdbx_seq_one_letter_code
_entity_poly.pdbx_strand_id
1 'polypeptide(L)'
;MNLTQLAKLLGGQDASVDGCGLSAQEAALTAQQKFKSQPFCLVSEWTILDLEVDEDELNALRLRGLEPVIVYALHVLLDSRGRYLPGDWVRTSFRVSHEESGFFLTTNTVYVLLGKGHRQRISVDDLKVFKGH
;
A
#
# COMPACT_ATOMS: atom_id res chain seq x y z
N MET A 1 20.12 -9.67 -8.45
CA MET A 1 18.81 -9.03 -8.70
C MET A 1 18.62 -9.00 -10.21
N ASN A 2 17.57 -9.62 -10.77
CA ASN A 2 17.36 -9.68 -12.22
C ASN A 2 16.31 -8.61 -12.62
N LEU A 3 16.72 -7.63 -13.42
CA LEU A 3 15.87 -6.53 -13.92
C LEU A 3 14.62 -7.05 -14.65
N THR A 4 14.69 -8.24 -15.24
CA THR A 4 13.57 -8.86 -15.96
C THR A 4 12.46 -9.32 -15.01
N GLN A 5 12.78 -9.75 -13.79
CA GLN A 5 11.76 -10.11 -12.79
C GLN A 5 11.03 -8.86 -12.26
N LEU A 6 11.77 -7.78 -11.99
CA LEU A 6 11.19 -6.50 -11.58
C LEU A 6 10.31 -5.91 -12.70
N ALA A 7 10.79 -5.91 -13.94
CA ALA A 7 10.02 -5.43 -15.09
C ALA A 7 8.75 -6.27 -15.35
N LYS A 8 8.79 -7.58 -15.08
CA LYS A 8 7.62 -8.46 -15.24
C LYS A 8 6.57 -8.22 -14.14
N LEU A 9 7.00 -7.98 -12.90
CA LEU A 9 6.15 -7.55 -11.79
C LEU A 9 5.50 -6.18 -12.06
N LEU A 10 6.24 -5.26 -12.67
CA LEU A 10 5.73 -3.92 -13.02
C LEU A 10 4.98 -3.85 -14.36
N GLY A 11 4.84 -4.97 -15.08
CA GLY A 11 4.36 -4.97 -16.47
C GLY A 11 3.28 -6.01 -16.81
N GLY A 12 2.76 -6.74 -15.82
CA GLY A 12 1.89 -7.89 -16.06
C GLY A 12 0.57 -7.83 -15.30
N GLN A 13 -0.51 -7.43 -16.00
CA GLN A 13 -1.93 -7.50 -15.56
C GLN A 13 -2.40 -6.44 -14.55
N ASP A 14 -1.89 -5.22 -14.65
CA ASP A 14 -2.32 -4.12 -13.79
C ASP A 14 -3.73 -3.63 -14.16
N ALA A 15 -4.70 -3.90 -13.30
CA ALA A 15 -5.94 -3.13 -13.34
C ALA A 15 -5.64 -1.71 -12.83
N SER A 16 -5.95 -0.68 -13.62
CA SER A 16 -5.88 0.71 -13.15
C SER A 16 -6.86 0.87 -12.00
N VAL A 17 -6.39 1.41 -10.88
CA VAL A 17 -7.22 1.71 -9.71
C VAL A 17 -7.16 3.20 -9.43
N ASP A 18 -8.33 3.81 -9.29
CA ASP A 18 -8.42 5.19 -8.82
C ASP A 18 -8.16 5.23 -7.31
N GLY A 19 -7.21 6.07 -6.90
CA GLY A 19 -6.95 6.37 -5.51
C GLY A 19 -7.74 7.59 -5.03
N CYS A 20 -7.19 8.28 -4.05
CA CYS A 20 -7.66 9.55 -3.56
C CYS A 20 -7.43 10.65 -4.61
N GLY A 21 -8.52 11.27 -5.07
CA GLY A 21 -8.51 12.37 -6.04
C GLY A 21 -8.26 13.76 -5.43
N LEU A 22 -7.91 13.84 -4.14
CA LEU A 22 -7.63 15.10 -3.46
C LEU A 22 -6.19 15.56 -3.74
N SER A 23 -5.92 16.86 -3.59
CA SER A 23 -4.54 17.37 -3.52
C SER A 23 -3.83 16.82 -2.27
N ALA A 24 -2.49 16.84 -2.26
CA ALA A 24 -1.72 16.35 -1.12
C ALA A 24 -2.07 17.09 0.19
N GLN A 25 -2.32 18.40 0.11
CA GLN A 25 -2.70 19.22 1.24
C GLN A 25 -4.09 18.84 1.77
N GLU A 26 -5.09 18.72 0.89
CA GLU A 26 -6.45 18.31 1.26
C GLU A 26 -6.47 16.88 1.80
N ALA A 27 -5.71 15.97 1.19
CA ALA A 27 -5.56 14.60 1.62
C ALA A 27 -4.95 14.51 3.03
N ALA A 28 -3.92 15.31 3.32
CA ALA A 28 -3.31 15.35 4.66
C ALA A 28 -4.30 15.86 5.72
N LEU A 29 -5.03 16.95 5.42
CA LEU A 29 -6.07 17.47 6.30
C LEU A 29 -7.19 16.44 6.53
N THR A 30 -7.63 15.78 5.45
CA THR A 30 -8.69 14.75 5.50
C THR A 30 -8.23 13.55 6.33
N ALA A 31 -7.01 13.05 6.12
CA ALA A 31 -6.46 11.95 6.90
C ALA A 31 -6.35 12.33 8.38
N GLN A 32 -5.88 13.53 8.70
CA GLN A 32 -5.76 14.02 10.07
C GLN A 32 -7.11 14.15 10.77
N GLN A 33 -8.15 14.60 10.05
CA GLN A 33 -9.51 14.74 10.59
C GLN A 33 -10.22 13.41 10.77
N LYS A 34 -10.05 12.49 9.82
CA LYS A 34 -10.73 11.19 9.80
C LYS A 34 -10.07 10.17 10.72
N PHE A 35 -8.74 10.16 10.79
CA PHE A 35 -7.95 9.18 11.55
C PHE A 35 -7.16 9.85 12.67
N LYS A 36 -7.83 10.66 13.50
CA LYS A 36 -7.23 11.58 14.49
C LYS A 36 -6.11 11.00 15.37
N SER A 37 -6.15 9.70 15.66
CA SER A 37 -5.19 9.02 16.54
C SER A 37 -4.18 8.13 15.79
N GLN A 38 -4.28 8.04 14.46
CA GLN A 38 -3.44 7.19 13.64
C GLN A 38 -2.55 8.06 12.74
N PRO A 39 -1.25 7.77 12.64
CA PRO A 39 -0.41 8.45 11.67
C PRO A 39 -0.85 8.14 10.24
N PHE A 40 -0.48 9.02 9.33
CA PHE A 40 -0.72 8.83 7.91
C PHE A 40 0.54 9.03 7.08
N CYS A 41 0.57 8.39 5.91
CA CYS A 41 1.61 8.55 4.91
C CYS A 41 0.95 8.77 3.54
N LEU A 42 1.21 9.91 2.91
CA LEU A 42 0.76 10.19 1.55
C LEU A 42 1.76 9.60 0.57
N VAL A 43 1.26 8.87 -0.41
CA VAL A 43 2.09 8.20 -1.42
C VAL A 43 1.49 8.37 -2.82
N SER A 44 2.35 8.43 -3.82
CA SER A 44 2.01 8.37 -5.25
C SER A 44 2.80 7.24 -5.92
N GLU A 45 2.51 6.98 -7.19
CA GLU A 45 3.18 5.91 -7.97
C GLU A 45 3.09 4.57 -7.21
N TRP A 46 1.87 4.23 -6.83
CA TRP A 46 1.58 3.11 -5.95
C TRP A 46 0.93 1.94 -6.71
N THR A 47 1.14 0.76 -6.15
CA THR A 47 0.59 -0.50 -6.61
C THR A 47 0.04 -1.27 -5.41
N ILE A 48 -1.22 -1.66 -5.49
CA ILE A 48 -1.85 -2.61 -4.59
C ILE A 48 -1.44 -4.02 -5.06
N LEU A 49 -0.89 -4.81 -4.14
CA LEU A 49 -0.44 -6.16 -4.39
C LEU A 49 -1.34 -7.12 -3.60
N ASP A 50 -2.16 -7.90 -4.30
CA ASP A 50 -2.94 -8.99 -3.73
C ASP A 50 -2.04 -10.24 -3.67
N LEU A 51 -1.72 -10.69 -2.46
CA LEU A 51 -0.86 -11.84 -2.25
C LEU A 51 -1.69 -13.13 -2.36
N GLU A 52 -1.24 -14.04 -3.22
CA GLU A 52 -1.74 -15.40 -3.30
C GLU A 52 -1.20 -16.20 -2.11
N VAL A 53 -2.11 -16.59 -1.22
CA VAL A 53 -1.85 -17.35 0.01
C VAL A 53 -2.76 -18.56 0.04
N ASP A 54 -2.37 -19.59 0.80
CA ASP A 54 -3.22 -20.75 1.00
C ASP A 54 -4.38 -20.48 2.00
N GLU A 55 -5.28 -21.44 2.17
CA GLU A 55 -6.45 -21.28 3.05
C GLU A 55 -6.06 -21.14 4.53
N ASP A 56 -5.01 -21.83 4.98
CA ASP A 56 -4.56 -21.79 6.37
C ASP A 56 -3.96 -20.41 6.70
N GLU A 57 -3.12 -19.88 5.80
CA GLU A 57 -2.55 -18.53 5.87
C GLU A 57 -3.64 -17.46 5.81
N LEU A 58 -4.61 -17.59 4.89
CA LEU A 58 -5.73 -16.67 4.77
C LEU A 58 -6.58 -16.64 6.05
N ASN A 59 -6.86 -17.81 6.62
CA ASN A 59 -7.61 -17.93 7.88
C ASN A 59 -6.83 -17.30 9.04
N ALA A 60 -5.52 -17.53 9.12
CA ALA A 60 -4.67 -16.92 10.14
C ALA A 60 -4.64 -15.38 10.05
N LEU A 61 -4.65 -14.80 8.85
CA LEU A 61 -4.76 -13.36 8.65
C LEU A 61 -6.12 -12.82 9.06
N ARG A 62 -7.21 -13.49 8.64
CA ARG A 62 -8.58 -13.08 8.96
C ARG A 62 -8.88 -13.11 10.45
N LEU A 63 -8.36 -14.10 11.19
CA LEU A 63 -8.46 -14.17 12.65
C LEU A 63 -7.84 -12.94 13.34
N ARG A 64 -6.93 -12.25 12.67
CA ARG A 64 -6.28 -11.01 13.14
C ARG A 64 -6.89 -9.75 12.55
N GLY A 65 -7.99 -9.88 11.78
CA GLY A 65 -8.62 -8.76 11.07
C GLY A 65 -7.77 -8.20 9.93
N LEU A 66 -6.95 -9.04 9.29
CA LEU A 66 -6.07 -8.66 8.19
C LEU A 66 -6.46 -9.34 6.87
N GLU A 67 -6.09 -8.69 5.77
CA GLU A 67 -6.17 -9.24 4.42
C GLU A 67 -4.76 -9.37 3.84
N PRO A 68 -4.50 -10.40 3.00
CA PRO A 68 -3.21 -10.60 2.32
C PRO A 68 -2.99 -9.58 1.19
N VAL A 69 -3.23 -8.30 1.46
CA VAL A 69 -3.08 -7.20 0.51
C VAL A 69 -2.08 -6.22 1.09
N ILE A 70 -1.13 -5.78 0.28
CA ILE A 70 -0.15 -4.74 0.64
C ILE A 70 -0.14 -3.63 -0.41
N VAL A 71 0.49 -2.50 -0.08
CA VAL A 71 0.85 -1.47 -1.04
C VAL A 71 2.36 -1.37 -1.15
N TYR A 72 2.83 -1.26 -2.39
CA TYR A 72 4.16 -0.78 -2.71
C TYR A 72 4.03 0.57 -3.40
N ALA A 73 4.73 1.59 -2.90
CA ALA A 73 4.74 2.91 -3.51
C ALA A 73 6.16 3.38 -3.74
N LEU A 74 6.43 3.90 -4.93
CA LEU A 74 7.74 4.39 -5.31
C LEU A 74 8.02 5.80 -4.78
N HIS A 75 6.99 6.52 -4.34
CA HIS A 75 7.12 7.92 -3.98
C HIS A 75 6.27 8.28 -2.75
N VAL A 76 6.93 8.55 -1.63
CA VAL A 76 6.35 9.17 -0.43
C VAL A 76 6.34 10.68 -0.60
N LEU A 77 5.19 11.32 -0.42
CA LEU A 77 5.08 12.78 -0.44
C LEU A 77 5.23 13.37 0.96
N LEU A 78 4.66 12.70 1.97
CA LEU A 78 4.65 13.14 3.36
C LEU A 78 4.35 11.95 4.28
N ASP A 79 5.22 11.68 5.26
CA ASP A 79 4.94 10.78 6.39
C ASP A 79 4.75 11.58 7.67
N SER A 80 3.58 11.46 8.30
CA SER A 80 3.24 12.24 9.50
C SER A 80 4.11 11.89 10.72
N ARG A 81 4.85 10.78 10.67
CA ARG A 81 5.80 10.34 11.71
C ARG A 81 7.26 10.65 11.37
N GLY A 82 7.54 11.18 10.17
CA GLY A 82 8.91 11.44 9.72
C GLY A 82 9.79 10.18 9.61
N ARG A 83 9.19 9.00 9.40
CA ARG A 83 9.92 7.74 9.18
C ARG A 83 10.54 7.67 7.78
N TYR A 84 9.89 8.35 6.83
CA TYR A 84 10.27 8.41 5.42
C TYR A 84 10.39 9.88 5.00
N LEU A 85 11.41 10.18 4.19
CA LEU A 85 11.59 11.48 3.57
C LEU A 85 10.79 11.57 2.27
N PRO A 86 10.44 12.79 1.80
CA PRO A 86 9.85 12.96 0.49
C PRO A 86 10.74 12.36 -0.62
N GLY A 87 10.14 11.56 -1.50
CA GLY A 87 10.84 10.83 -2.56
C GLY A 87 11.31 9.43 -2.16
N ASP A 88 11.22 9.03 -0.88
CA ASP A 88 11.47 7.65 -0.48
C ASP A 88 10.39 6.72 -1.05
N TRP A 89 10.74 5.43 -1.16
CA TRP A 89 9.77 4.38 -1.46
C TRP A 89 9.30 3.72 -0.17
N VAL A 90 8.13 3.08 -0.20
CA VAL A 90 7.59 2.36 0.95
C VAL A 90 6.86 1.09 0.53
N ARG A 91 7.03 0.04 1.34
CA ARG A 91 6.21 -1.18 1.31
C ARG A 91 5.45 -1.28 2.62
N THR A 92 4.13 -1.44 2.55
CA THR A 92 3.29 -1.55 3.74
C THR A 92 3.34 -2.95 4.35
N SER A 93 2.80 -3.08 5.57
CA SER A 93 2.31 -4.36 6.07
C SER A 93 0.97 -4.72 5.42
N PHE A 94 0.40 -5.86 5.83
CA PHE A 94 -0.95 -6.26 5.43
C PHE A 94 -2.02 -5.23 5.80
N ARG A 95 -3.01 -5.15 4.91
CA ARG A 95 -4.22 -4.35 5.06
C ARG A 95 -5.06 -4.87 6.23
N VAL A 96 -5.65 -3.96 6.99
CA VAL A 96 -6.75 -4.27 7.92
C VAL A 96 -8.01 -4.49 7.10
N SER A 97 -8.81 -5.52 7.44
CA SER A 97 -10.08 -5.90 6.81
C SER A 97 -11.18 -4.84 6.99
N HIS A 98 -10.93 -3.66 6.46
CA HIS A 98 -11.82 -2.51 6.40
C HIS A 98 -11.66 -1.87 5.03
N GLU A 99 -12.78 -1.50 4.41
CA GLU A 99 -12.79 -0.85 3.11
C GLU A 99 -12.95 0.65 3.27
N GLU A 100 -12.04 1.38 2.64
CA GLU A 100 -12.07 2.83 2.60
C GLU A 100 -11.43 3.30 1.29
N SER A 101 -12.23 3.86 0.39
CA SER A 101 -11.74 4.23 -0.94
C SER A 101 -10.66 5.31 -0.84
N GLY A 102 -9.52 5.10 -1.50
CA GLY A 102 -8.36 6.00 -1.47
C GLY A 102 -7.53 5.99 -0.17
N PHE A 103 -7.96 5.24 0.86
CA PHE A 103 -7.21 5.07 2.11
C PHE A 103 -6.91 3.60 2.37
N PHE A 104 -5.62 3.27 2.37
CA PHE A 104 -5.13 1.93 2.65
C PHE A 104 -4.72 1.82 4.11
N LEU A 105 -5.51 1.10 4.90
CA LEU A 105 -5.31 1.00 6.35
C LEU A 105 -4.43 -0.19 6.68
N THR A 106 -3.35 0.06 7.41
CA THR A 106 -2.60 -0.97 8.15
C THR A 106 -2.88 -0.83 9.64
N THR A 107 -2.39 -1.77 10.46
CA THR A 107 -2.54 -1.70 11.92
C THR A 107 -2.06 -0.37 12.51
N ASN A 108 -0.96 0.19 11.99
CA ASN A 108 -0.28 1.32 12.61
C ASN A 108 -0.25 2.59 11.76
N THR A 109 -0.69 2.56 10.51
CA THR A 109 -0.57 3.70 9.59
C THR A 109 -1.66 3.67 8.53
N VAL A 110 -2.23 4.83 8.23
CA VAL A 110 -3.10 5.03 7.08
C VAL A 110 -2.25 5.52 5.90
N TYR A 111 -2.25 4.76 4.81
CA TYR A 111 -1.61 5.19 3.57
C TYR A 111 -2.65 5.85 2.67
N VAL A 112 -2.46 7.12 2.35
CA VAL A 112 -3.35 7.84 1.42
C VAL A 112 -2.77 7.70 0.03
N LEU A 113 -3.49 6.95 -0.81
CA LEU A 113 -3.05 6.57 -2.14
C LEU A 113 -3.43 7.67 -3.13
N LEU A 114 -2.55 8.62 -3.44
CA LEU A 114 -2.87 9.76 -4.29
C LEU A 114 -2.86 9.40 -5.77
N GLY A 115 -3.83 9.96 -6.52
CA GLY A 115 -3.91 9.79 -7.97
C GLY A 115 -4.26 8.36 -8.39
N LYS A 116 -3.94 8.01 -9.63
CA LYS A 116 -4.12 6.65 -10.15
C LYS A 116 -2.94 5.77 -9.78
N GLY A 117 -3.26 4.51 -9.50
CA GLY A 117 -2.27 3.47 -9.32
C GLY A 117 -2.72 2.18 -9.99
N HIS A 118 -2.09 1.09 -9.58
CA HIS A 118 -2.25 -0.22 -10.18
C HIS A 118 -2.66 -1.24 -9.12
N ARG A 119 -3.31 -2.32 -9.55
CA ARG A 119 -3.55 -3.49 -8.71
C ARG A 119 -3.19 -4.76 -9.47
N GLN A 120 -2.43 -5.63 -8.80
CA GLN A 120 -1.94 -6.88 -9.37
C GLN A 120 -1.96 -8.00 -8.32
N ARG A 121 -2.02 -9.24 -8.80
CA ARG A 121 -1.83 -10.43 -7.98
C ARG A 121 -0.38 -10.87 -8.04
N ILE A 122 0.15 -11.26 -6.89
CA ILE A 122 1.54 -11.69 -6.74
C ILE A 122 1.60 -12.95 -5.88
N SER A 123 2.63 -13.78 -6.08
CA SER A 123 2.92 -14.89 -5.18
C SER A 123 3.73 -14.46 -3.96
N VAL A 124 3.80 -15.31 -2.94
CA VAL A 124 4.69 -15.11 -1.78
C VAL A 124 6.15 -14.99 -2.19
N ASP A 125 6.58 -15.66 -3.26
CA ASP A 125 7.94 -15.55 -3.77
C ASP A 125 8.23 -14.21 -4.43
N ASP A 126 7.27 -13.64 -5.14
CA ASP A 126 7.36 -12.29 -5.70
C ASP A 126 7.48 -11.24 -4.59
N LEU A 127 6.75 -11.43 -3.48
CA LEU A 127 6.81 -10.53 -2.33
C LEU A 127 8.22 -10.42 -1.72
N LYS A 128 9.02 -11.50 -1.78
CA LYS A 128 10.39 -11.53 -1.24
C LYS A 128 11.33 -10.58 -2.00
N VAL A 129 10.96 -10.14 -3.20
CA VAL A 129 11.71 -9.15 -3.98
C VAL A 129 11.61 -7.76 -3.35
N PHE A 130 10.49 -7.44 -2.71
CA PHE A 130 10.28 -6.18 -2.01
C PHE A 130 10.80 -6.26 -0.57
N LYS A 131 12.13 -6.33 -0.38
CA LYS A 131 12.71 -6.24 0.96
C LYS A 131 12.65 -4.78 1.45
N GLY A 132 11.60 -4.47 2.24
CA GLY A 132 11.52 -3.25 3.05
C GLY A 132 12.79 -3.06 3.88
N HIS A 133 13.24 -1.80 4.01
CA HIS A 133 14.28 -1.43 4.98
C HIS A 133 13.91 -1.83 6.41
#